data_AF-A0A7L4TT26-F1
#
_entry.id   AF-A0A7L4TT26-F1
#
_cell.length_a   1.000
_cell.length_b   1.000
_cell.length_c   1.000
_cell.angle_alpha   90.00
_cell.angle_beta   90.00
_cell.angle_gamma   90.00
#
_symmetry.space_group_name_H-M   'P 1'
#
loop_
_entity.id
_entity.type
_entity.pdbx_description
1 polymer ?
#
loop_
_entity_poly.entity_id
_entity_poly.type
_entity_poly.pdbx_seq_one_letter_code
_entity_poly.pdbx_strand_id
1 'polypeptide(L)'
;QNNPEVLVIDRLFINAEDLLVAGPDVSVNIQKMSGFEKRGLQIDFLSTAFSYSKTAMELRDLEIRTPESSIAGEIIFDIENGFGKFNDTAEILADFETASISTNDLQPFYGEFGSEQQLDFTTRLEGTLNDFRLHDFRLRGMDRSVLNGELVIQNILA
;
A
#
# COMPACT_ATOMS: atom_id res chain seq x y z
N GLN A 1 24.43 -12.02 -7.10
CA GLN A 1 23.40 -12.14 -6.06
C GLN A 1 22.64 -10.82 -6.09
N ASN A 2 21.46 -10.79 -6.70
CA ASN A 2 20.62 -9.61 -6.66
C ASN A 2 19.90 -9.65 -5.33
N ASN A 3 20.35 -8.87 -4.36
CA ASN A 3 19.54 -8.59 -3.19
C ASN A 3 18.52 -7.55 -3.67
N PRO A 4 17.22 -7.88 -3.77
CA PRO A 4 16.24 -6.88 -4.14
C PRO A 4 16.30 -5.75 -3.12
N GLU A 5 16.48 -4.52 -3.59
CA GLU A 5 16.40 -3.34 -2.71
C GLU A 5 14.95 -3.21 -2.25
N VAL A 6 14.71 -3.56 -0.99
CA VAL A 6 13.36 -3.69 -0.43
C VAL A 6 12.63 -2.35 -0.41
N LEU A 7 13.29 -1.30 0.06
CA LEU A 7 12.79 0.09 0.09
C LEU A 7 13.98 1.05 0.30
N VAL A 8 14.13 2.06 -0.57
CA VAL A 8 15.16 3.10 -0.42
C VAL A 8 14.49 4.46 -0.56
N ILE A 9 14.54 5.28 0.48
CA ILE A 9 13.94 6.62 0.50
C ILE A 9 15.03 7.68 0.64
N ASP A 10 15.18 8.50 -0.39
CA ASP A 10 16.03 9.68 -0.40
C ASP A 10 15.28 10.88 0.20
N ARG A 11 16.02 11.79 0.85
CA ARG A 11 15.48 13.02 1.47
C ARG A 11 14.32 12.74 2.44
N LEU A 12 14.44 11.66 3.21
CA LEU A 12 13.47 11.27 4.22
C LEU A 12 13.35 12.35 5.32
N PHE A 13 12.13 12.83 5.52
CA PHE A 13 11.72 13.60 6.68
C PHE A 13 10.64 12.82 7.42
N ILE A 14 10.79 12.67 8.73
CA ILE A 14 9.82 11.96 9.57
C ILE A 14 9.59 12.72 10.88
N ASN A 15 8.31 12.89 11.22
CA ASN A 15 7.83 13.29 12.53
C ASN A 15 6.96 12.16 13.07
N ALA A 16 7.37 11.61 14.21
CA ALA A 16 6.73 10.46 14.81
C ALA A 16 6.85 10.52 16.34
N GLU A 17 5.91 9.89 17.01
CA GLU A 17 5.84 9.79 18.47
C GLU A 17 5.55 8.36 18.92
N ASP A 18 5.68 8.13 20.23
CA ASP A 18 5.37 6.84 20.88
C ASP A 18 6.07 5.62 20.28
N LEU A 19 7.32 5.77 19.84
CA LEU A 19 8.14 4.64 19.40
C LEU A 19 8.37 3.66 20.56
N LEU A 20 7.81 2.46 20.42
CA LEU A 20 8.04 1.33 21.31
C LEU A 20 8.79 0.23 20.56
N VAL A 21 9.82 -0.30 21.20
CA VAL A 21 10.58 -1.47 20.70
C VAL A 21 10.66 -2.50 21.81
N ALA A 22 9.97 -3.62 21.64
CA ALA A 22 9.89 -4.73 22.58
C ALA A 22 10.30 -6.04 21.88
N GLY A 23 11.62 -6.25 21.76
CA GLY A 23 12.15 -7.42 21.06
C GLY A 23 11.83 -7.36 19.55
N PRO A 24 11.07 -8.33 18.99
CA PRO A 24 10.64 -8.28 17.60
C PRO A 24 9.48 -7.30 17.36
N ASP A 25 8.80 -6.85 18.42
CA ASP A 25 7.60 -6.03 18.31
C ASP A 25 7.99 -4.55 18.30
N VAL A 26 7.48 -3.82 17.31
CA VAL A 26 7.74 -2.40 17.11
C VAL A 26 6.41 -1.69 16.87
N SER A 27 6.17 -0.57 17.53
CA SER A 27 5.05 0.32 17.21
C SER A 27 5.49 1.77 17.21
N VAL A 28 4.90 2.59 16.36
CA VAL A 28 5.20 4.02 16.28
C VAL A 28 4.03 4.77 15.65
N ASN A 29 3.70 5.94 16.19
CA ASN A 29 2.71 6.84 15.61
C ASN A 29 3.41 7.80 14.65
N ILE A 30 3.28 7.56 13.35
CA ILE A 30 3.85 8.44 12.32
C ILE A 30 2.85 9.57 12.07
N GLN A 31 3.18 10.77 12.54
CA GLN A 31 2.37 11.96 12.34
C GLN A 31 2.58 12.58 10.96
N LYS A 32 3.80 12.46 10.42
CA LYS A 32 4.13 12.86 9.06
C LYS A 32 5.44 12.21 8.59
N MET A 33 5.43 11.58 7.44
CA MET A 33 6.61 11.19 6.67
C MET A 33 6.54 11.80 5.26
N SER A 34 7.69 12.20 4.72
CA SER A 34 7.83 12.60 3.32
C SER A 34 9.21 12.21 2.80
N GLY A 35 9.35 12.00 1.49
CA GLY A 35 10.61 11.61 0.87
C GLY A 35 10.44 11.17 -0.57
N PHE A 36 11.52 10.67 -1.16
CA PHE A 36 11.56 10.21 -2.54
C PHE A 36 11.98 8.75 -2.56
N GLU A 37 11.08 7.85 -2.91
CA GLU A 37 11.42 6.45 -3.12
C GLU A 37 12.26 6.33 -4.40
N LYS A 38 13.32 5.51 -4.35
CA LYS A 38 14.34 5.40 -5.40
C LYS A 38 13.79 5.04 -6.78
N ARG A 39 12.64 4.36 -6.87
CA ARG A 39 11.97 3.98 -8.12
C ARG A 39 11.23 5.16 -8.77
N GLY A 40 11.10 6.29 -8.08
CA GLY A 40 10.57 7.54 -8.63
C GLY A 40 9.32 8.07 -7.92
N LEU A 41 8.84 7.41 -6.87
CA LEU A 41 7.66 7.84 -6.14
C LEU A 41 8.00 8.99 -5.16
N GLN A 42 7.38 10.16 -5.36
CA GLN A 42 7.46 11.26 -4.39
C GLN A 42 6.32 11.14 -3.36
N ILE A 43 6.68 11.03 -2.09
CA ILE A 43 5.74 11.00 -0.97
C ILE A 43 5.78 12.38 -0.31
N ASP A 44 4.69 13.13 -0.43
CA ASP A 44 4.57 14.47 0.18
C ASP A 44 4.07 14.37 1.63
N PHE A 45 3.27 13.35 1.92
CA PHE A 45 2.73 13.08 3.23
C PHE A 45 2.38 11.61 3.40
N LEU A 46 2.75 11.05 4.55
CA LEU A 46 2.27 9.78 5.04
C LEU A 46 2.06 9.88 6.55
N SER A 47 0.90 9.45 7.05
CA SER A 47 0.63 9.27 8.48
C SER A 47 0.00 7.90 8.71
N THR A 48 0.31 7.28 9.84
CA THR A 48 -0.28 6.00 10.25
C THR A 48 0.09 5.66 11.69
N ALA A 49 -0.79 4.95 12.37
CA ALA A 49 -0.41 4.16 13.54
C ALA A 49 0.22 2.85 13.05
N PHE A 50 1.55 2.82 12.98
CA PHE A 50 2.30 1.67 12.49
C PHE A 50 2.58 0.69 13.63
N SER A 51 2.38 -0.60 13.36
CA SER A 51 2.88 -1.68 14.21
C SER A 51 3.44 -2.84 13.41
N TYR A 52 4.38 -3.56 14.02
CA TYR A 52 5.02 -4.73 13.47
C TYR A 52 5.28 -5.73 14.60
N SER A 53 5.01 -7.01 14.33
CA SER A 53 5.30 -8.13 15.21
C SER A 53 5.78 -9.33 14.39
N LYS A 54 5.92 -10.49 15.03
CA LYS A 54 6.21 -11.74 14.30
C LYS A 54 5.07 -12.25 13.43
N THR A 55 3.83 -11.80 13.69
CA THR A 55 2.64 -12.34 13.05
C THR A 55 1.89 -11.32 12.20
N ALA A 56 2.08 -10.03 12.45
CA ALA A 56 1.37 -8.98 11.73
C ALA A 56 2.23 -7.73 11.50
N MET A 57 2.00 -7.07 10.37
CA MET A 57 2.37 -5.67 10.14
C MET A 57 1.10 -4.87 9.86
N GLU A 58 0.88 -3.80 10.61
CA GLU A 58 -0.34 -3.01 10.53
C GLU A 58 -0.02 -1.54 10.24
N LEU A 59 -0.75 -0.97 9.28
CA LEU A 59 -0.80 0.45 9.00
C LEU A 59 -2.25 0.89 9.22
N ARG A 60 -2.56 1.33 10.44
CA ARG A 60 -3.89 1.83 10.80
C ARG A 60 -3.97 3.33 10.61
N ASP A 61 -5.19 3.84 10.39
CA ASP A 61 -5.46 5.26 10.13
C ASP A 61 -4.48 5.82 9.08
N LEU A 62 -4.25 5.04 8.02
CA LEU A 62 -3.27 5.32 6.98
C LEU A 62 -3.78 6.47 6.10
N GLU A 63 -2.99 7.52 6.00
CA GLU A 63 -3.13 8.55 4.97
C GLU A 63 -1.84 8.61 4.16
N ILE A 64 -1.94 8.57 2.84
CA ILE A 64 -0.81 8.78 1.92
C ILE A 64 -1.22 9.87 0.92
N ARG A 65 -0.33 10.82 0.67
CA ARG A 65 -0.44 11.78 -0.43
C ARG A 65 0.87 11.89 -1.19
N THR A 66 0.74 11.79 -2.51
CA THR A 66 1.78 12.10 -3.50
C THR A 66 1.31 13.35 -4.28
N PRO A 67 2.10 13.86 -5.24
CA PRO A 67 1.64 14.93 -6.12
C PRO A 67 0.39 14.58 -6.94
N GLU A 68 0.15 13.30 -7.23
CA GLU A 68 -0.93 12.85 -8.15
C GLU A 68 -1.91 11.84 -7.51
N SER A 69 -1.65 11.40 -6.28
CA SER A 69 -2.45 10.38 -5.59
C SER A 69 -2.77 10.75 -4.15
N SER A 70 -3.89 10.22 -3.66
CA SER A 70 -4.28 10.25 -2.26
C SER A 70 -4.93 8.93 -1.85
N ILE A 71 -4.58 8.42 -0.67
CA ILE A 71 -5.13 7.18 -0.11
C ILE A 71 -5.47 7.45 1.35
N ALA A 72 -6.66 7.02 1.76
CA ALA A 72 -7.08 6.91 3.15
C ALA A 72 -7.64 5.51 3.41
N GLY A 73 -7.21 4.85 4.48
CA GLY A 73 -7.64 3.51 4.81
C GLY A 73 -6.80 2.82 5.88
N GLU A 74 -6.77 1.49 5.84
CA GLU A 74 -5.87 0.68 6.64
C GLU A 74 -5.36 -0.53 5.86
N ILE A 75 -4.18 -1.03 6.24
CA ILE A 75 -3.58 -2.22 5.65
C ILE A 75 -3.01 -3.09 6.77
N ILE A 76 -3.36 -4.37 6.77
CA ILE A 76 -2.85 -5.39 7.68
C ILE A 76 -2.26 -6.50 6.82
N PHE A 77 -0.99 -6.81 7.08
CA PHE A 77 -0.31 -7.97 6.52
C PHE A 77 -0.22 -9.04 7.61
N ASP A 78 -0.87 -10.18 7.39
CA ASP A 78 -0.58 -11.40 8.15
C ASP A 78 0.75 -11.98 7.65
N ILE A 79 1.72 -12.03 8.55
CA ILE A 79 3.08 -12.48 8.29
C ILE A 79 3.47 -13.61 9.23
N GLU A 80 2.52 -14.33 9.84
CA GLU A 80 2.80 -15.47 10.74
C GLU A 80 3.70 -16.52 10.08
N ASN A 81 3.55 -16.72 8.76
CA ASN A 81 4.37 -17.64 7.96
C ASN A 81 5.67 -17.01 7.40
N GLY A 82 5.97 -15.77 7.79
CA GLY A 82 7.14 -15.00 7.40
C GLY A 82 7.09 -14.44 5.96
N PHE A 83 8.05 -13.55 5.66
CA PHE A 83 8.17 -12.88 4.36
C PHE A 83 8.78 -13.74 3.23
N GLY A 84 9.17 -14.98 3.52
CA GLY A 84 9.92 -15.84 2.59
C GLY A 84 9.19 -16.12 1.27
N LYS A 85 7.87 -15.95 1.24
CA LYS A 85 7.01 -16.00 0.06
C LYS A 85 5.94 -14.90 0.09
N PHE A 86 6.32 -13.66 0.39
CA PHE A 86 5.40 -12.52 0.54
C PHE A 86 4.32 -12.44 -0.56
N ASN A 87 4.66 -12.75 -1.81
CA ASN A 87 3.73 -12.69 -2.92
C ASN A 87 2.55 -13.69 -2.82
N ASP A 88 2.77 -14.85 -2.20
CA ASP A 88 1.81 -15.97 -2.20
C ASP A 88 1.35 -16.38 -0.79
N THR A 89 1.98 -15.89 0.28
CA THR A 89 1.71 -16.38 1.65
C THR A 89 1.35 -15.31 2.66
N ALA A 90 1.63 -14.04 2.38
CA ALA A 90 1.20 -12.97 3.26
C ALA A 90 -0.24 -12.60 2.89
N GLU A 91 -1.18 -12.91 3.79
CA GLU A 91 -2.54 -12.43 3.62
C GLU A 91 -2.57 -10.93 3.90
N ILE A 92 -3.17 -10.20 2.97
CA ILE A 92 -3.35 -8.75 2.99
C ILE A 92 -4.82 -8.52 3.22
N LEU A 93 -5.14 -7.83 4.31
CA LEU A 93 -6.43 -7.24 4.56
C LEU A 93 -6.25 -5.73 4.44
N ALA A 94 -6.94 -5.10 3.50
CA ALA A 94 -6.94 -3.65 3.39
C ALA A 94 -8.35 -3.12 3.25
N ASP A 95 -8.64 -2.00 3.92
CA ASP A 95 -9.87 -1.25 3.72
C ASP A 95 -9.51 0.13 3.18
N PHE A 96 -9.82 0.36 1.90
CA PHE A 96 -9.61 1.65 1.26
C PHE A 96 -10.92 2.44 1.31
N GLU A 97 -11.03 3.30 2.31
CA GLU A 97 -12.17 4.21 2.48
C GLU A 97 -12.28 5.16 1.30
N THR A 98 -11.14 5.72 0.88
CA THR A 98 -11.00 6.52 -0.34
C THR A 98 -9.61 6.35 -0.91
N ALA A 99 -9.51 5.97 -2.18
CA ALA A 99 -8.27 5.97 -2.92
C ALA A 99 -8.48 6.70 -4.25
N SER A 100 -7.59 7.64 -4.54
CA SER A 100 -7.46 8.30 -5.84
C SER A 100 -6.02 8.10 -6.25
N ILE A 101 -5.77 7.16 -7.15
CA ILE A 101 -4.42 6.71 -7.51
C ILE A 101 -4.15 7.06 -8.98
N SER A 102 -3.10 7.84 -9.22
CA SER A 102 -2.54 8.04 -10.54
C SER A 102 -1.77 6.80 -10.98
N THR A 103 -2.01 6.34 -12.20
CA THR A 103 -1.23 5.24 -12.77
C THR A 103 0.25 5.58 -12.92
N ASN A 104 0.62 6.87 -12.97
CA ASN A 104 2.02 7.30 -12.97
C ASN A 104 2.73 6.90 -11.66
N ASP A 105 2.01 6.86 -10.53
CA ASP A 105 2.56 6.41 -9.24
C ASP A 105 2.68 4.89 -9.16
N LEU A 106 1.94 4.14 -9.97
CA LEU A 106 1.99 2.67 -10.05
C LEU A 106 3.06 2.16 -11.04
N GLN A 107 3.33 2.91 -12.11
CA GLN A 107 4.29 2.55 -13.16
C GLN A 107 5.69 2.15 -12.66
N PRO A 108 6.28 2.81 -11.65
CA PRO A 108 7.57 2.39 -11.09
C PRO A 108 7.59 0.96 -10.53
N PHE A 109 6.41 0.43 -10.17
CA PHE A 109 6.24 -0.90 -9.59
C PHE A 109 5.74 -1.92 -10.62
N TYR A 110 4.96 -1.50 -11.62
CA TYR A 110 4.44 -2.35 -12.68
C TYR A 110 4.25 -1.57 -13.99
N GLY A 111 5.06 -1.89 -15.01
CA GLY A 111 5.13 -1.11 -16.25
C GLY A 111 3.93 -1.23 -17.20
N GLU A 112 2.99 -2.14 -16.95
CA GLU A 112 1.82 -2.34 -17.83
C GLU A 112 0.71 -1.29 -17.61
N PHE A 113 0.82 -0.46 -16.57
CA PHE A 113 -0.11 0.64 -16.38
C PHE A 113 0.11 1.74 -17.44
N GLY A 114 -0.95 2.12 -18.15
CA GLY A 114 -0.92 3.27 -19.07
C GLY A 114 -0.71 4.60 -18.32
N SER A 115 -0.15 5.61 -18.98
CA SER A 115 0.13 6.92 -18.35
C SER A 115 -1.12 7.79 -18.21
N GLU A 116 -1.06 8.73 -17.27
CA GLU A 116 -2.04 9.82 -17.09
C GLU A 116 -3.48 9.34 -16.85
N GLN A 117 -3.67 8.21 -16.18
CA GLN A 117 -4.98 7.73 -15.77
C GLN A 117 -5.17 7.91 -14.26
N GLN A 118 -6.37 8.32 -13.87
CA GLN A 118 -6.79 8.37 -12.47
C GLN A 118 -7.75 7.22 -12.15
N LEU A 119 -7.47 6.50 -11.08
CA LEU A 119 -8.30 5.45 -10.52
C LEU A 119 -8.87 5.92 -9.18
N ASP A 120 -10.15 6.30 -9.16
CA ASP A 120 -10.85 6.63 -7.90
C ASP A 120 -11.67 5.44 -7.42
N PHE A 121 -11.31 4.84 -6.29
CA PHE A 121 -12.01 3.68 -5.78
C PHE A 121 -12.17 3.62 -4.26
N THR A 122 -13.13 2.80 -3.84
CA THR A 122 -13.28 2.32 -2.46
C THR A 122 -13.43 0.81 -2.51
N THR A 123 -12.81 0.08 -1.58
CA THR A 123 -12.91 -1.38 -1.54
C THR A 123 -12.36 -1.96 -0.26
N ARG A 124 -12.81 -3.16 0.09
CA ARG A 124 -12.07 -4.04 0.99
C ARG A 124 -11.31 -5.06 0.16
N LEU A 125 -10.00 -5.17 0.36
CA LEU A 125 -9.13 -6.14 -0.28
C LEU A 125 -8.83 -7.26 0.72
N GLU A 126 -8.96 -8.50 0.27
CA GLU A 126 -8.60 -9.70 1.04
C GLU A 126 -7.90 -10.71 0.13
N GLY A 127 -6.76 -11.23 0.56
CA GLY A 127 -6.03 -12.30 -0.12
C GLY A 127 -4.53 -12.04 -0.18
N THR A 128 -3.84 -12.58 -1.18
CA THR A 128 -2.39 -12.43 -1.37
C THR A 128 -2.09 -11.53 -2.56
N LEU A 129 -0.85 -11.08 -2.72
CA LEU A 129 -0.46 -10.18 -3.81
C LEU A 129 -0.79 -10.76 -5.21
N ASN A 130 -0.73 -12.09 -5.35
CA ASN A 130 -1.04 -12.80 -6.60
C ASN A 130 -2.45 -13.37 -6.69
N ASP A 131 -3.24 -13.38 -5.60
CA ASP A 131 -4.62 -13.88 -5.59
C ASP A 131 -5.40 -13.13 -4.50
N PHE A 132 -6.07 -12.05 -4.89
CA PHE A 132 -6.89 -11.25 -3.97
C PHE A 132 -8.26 -10.94 -4.53
N ARG A 133 -9.17 -10.69 -3.60
CA ARG A 133 -10.55 -10.32 -3.84
C ARG A 133 -10.77 -8.88 -3.41
N LEU A 134 -11.49 -8.13 -4.23
CA LEU A 134 -11.98 -6.80 -3.95
C LEU A 134 -13.47 -6.88 -3.67
N HIS A 135 -13.83 -6.70 -2.40
CA HIS A 135 -15.21 -6.66 -1.93
C HIS A 135 -15.75 -5.24 -1.93
N ASP A 136 -17.02 -5.10 -2.28
CA ASP A 136 -17.70 -3.81 -2.34
C ASP A 136 -16.93 -2.78 -3.19
N PHE A 137 -16.22 -3.28 -4.21
CA PHE A 137 -15.35 -2.48 -5.07
C PHE A 137 -16.22 -1.51 -5.86
N ARG A 138 -15.96 -0.22 -5.65
CA ARG A 138 -16.58 0.88 -6.37
C ARG A 138 -15.50 1.69 -7.03
N LEU A 139 -15.37 1.59 -8.34
CA LEU A 139 -14.44 2.38 -9.16
C LEU A 139 -15.21 3.45 -9.92
N ARG A 140 -14.66 4.65 -9.93
CA ARG A 140 -15.03 5.75 -10.82
C ARG A 140 -13.76 6.19 -11.55
N GLY A 141 -13.79 6.17 -12.88
CA GLY A 141 -12.62 6.53 -13.69
C GLY A 141 -12.84 6.27 -15.17
N MET A 142 -11.79 6.43 -15.99
CA MET A 142 -11.78 6.08 -17.42
C MET A 142 -13.02 6.57 -18.19
N ASP A 143 -13.16 7.89 -18.33
CA ASP A 143 -14.21 8.54 -19.15
C ASP A 143 -15.65 8.14 -18.81
N ARG A 144 -15.99 8.13 -17.52
CA ARG A 144 -17.33 7.89 -16.92
C ARG A 144 -17.69 6.42 -16.64
N SER A 145 -16.70 5.55 -16.59
CA SER A 145 -16.91 4.17 -16.17
C SER A 145 -17.20 4.11 -14.67
N VAL A 146 -18.26 3.39 -14.30
CA VAL A 146 -18.56 3.03 -12.91
C VAL A 146 -18.62 1.52 -12.84
N LEU A 147 -17.75 0.93 -12.02
CA LEU A 147 -17.75 -0.49 -11.75
C LEU A 147 -18.10 -0.67 -10.28
N ASN A 148 -19.17 -1.40 -10.01
CA ASN A 148 -19.60 -1.75 -8.66
C ASN A 148 -19.74 -3.27 -8.56
N GLY A 149 -19.07 -3.91 -7.61
CA GLY A 149 -19.26 -5.34 -7.38
C GLY A 149 -18.10 -5.99 -6.64
N GLU A 150 -17.96 -7.29 -6.86
CA GLU A 150 -16.85 -8.09 -6.38
C GLU A 150 -15.91 -8.41 -7.56
N LEU A 151 -14.61 -8.23 -7.37
CA LEU A 151 -13.58 -8.63 -8.34
C LEU A 151 -12.64 -9.64 -7.71
N VAL A 152 -12.18 -10.60 -8.49
CA VAL A 152 -11.11 -11.53 -8.12
C VAL A 152 -9.98 -11.33 -9.10
N ILE A 153 -8.78 -11.04 -8.60
CA ILE A 153 -7.59 -10.78 -9.40
C ILE A 153 -6.54 -11.83 -9.10
N GLN A 154 -6.00 -12.45 -10.15
CA GLN A 154 -5.07 -13.56 -10.05
C GLN A 154 -3.88 -13.38 -10.99
N ASN A 155 -2.69 -13.82 -10.55
CA ASN A 155 -1.44 -13.92 -11.33
C ASN A 155 -0.97 -12.58 -11.95
N ILE A 156 -0.91 -11.50 -11.15
CA ILE A 156 -0.39 -10.20 -11.60
C ILE A 156 1.13 -10.21 -11.78
N LEU A 157 1.85 -10.94 -10.93
CA LEU A 157 3.32 -11.05 -11.00
C LEU A 157 3.68 -12.33 -11.78
N ALA A 158 4.10 -12.16 -13.03
CA ALA A 158 4.60 -13.23 -13.89
C ALA A 158 6.09 -13.53 -13.65
#